data_AF-A0A4P5YHN1-F1
#
_entry.id   AF-A0A4P5YHN1-F1
#
_cell.length_a   1.000
_cell.length_b   1.000
_cell.length_c   1.000
_cell.angle_alpha   90.00
_cell.angle_beta   90.00
_cell.angle_gamma   90.00
#
_symmetry.space_group_name_H-M   'P 1'
#
loop_
_entity.id
_entity.type
_entity.pdbx_description
1 polymer ?
#
loop_
_entity_poly.entity_id
_entity_poly.type
_entity_poly.pdbx_seq_one_letter_code
_entity_poly.pdbx_strand_id
1 'polypeptide(L)'
;MIGHYSEFGIKLKKTILGESALEMFWLIDEKTAYGGRAALLPLLRAIITTKGGNSNKIKMNEKCEHECKTVKAVFIRSASLFSNSKKIDL
;
A
#
# COMPACT_ATOMS: atom_id res chain seq x y z
N MET A 1 -1.35 5.73 -4.61
CA MET A 1 -0.25 4.79 -4.34
C MET A 1 1.04 5.58 -4.29
N ILE A 2 1.81 5.45 -3.20
CA ILE A 2 3.10 6.13 -3.03
C ILE A 2 4.19 5.19 -3.52
N GLY A 3 5.03 5.65 -4.46
CA GLY A 3 6.18 4.88 -4.92
C GLY A 3 7.32 4.94 -3.91
N HIS A 4 8.04 3.84 -3.72
CA HIS A 4 9.19 3.77 -2.79
C HIS A 4 10.39 4.62 -3.22
N TYR A 5 10.45 5.04 -4.49
CA TYR A 5 11.45 6.00 -5.00
C TYR A 5 10.99 7.47 -4.94
N SER A 6 9.73 7.75 -4.58
CA SER A 6 9.31 9.13 -4.34
C SER A 6 9.97 9.67 -3.07
N GLU A 7 10.22 10.98 -2.99
CA GLU A 7 10.78 11.62 -1.79
C GLU A 7 9.97 11.27 -0.53
N PHE A 8 8.64 11.28 -0.66
CA PHE A 8 7.75 10.88 0.42
C PHE A 8 7.92 9.40 0.80
N GLY A 9 8.01 8.50 -0.18
CA GLY A 9 8.26 7.07 0.06
C GLY A 9 9.61 6.79 0.72
N ILE A 10 10.67 7.51 0.32
CA ILE A 10 12.00 7.42 0.94
C ILE A 10 11.93 7.90 2.39
N LYS A 11 11.24 9.01 2.66
CA LYS A 11 11.03 9.52 4.02
C LYS A 11 10.29 8.49 4.87
N LEU A 12 9.18 7.95 4.37
CA LEU A 12 8.35 6.95 5.05
C LEU A 12 9.14 5.69 5.41
N LYS A 13 10.01 5.22 4.50
CA LYS A 13 10.95 4.13 4.76
C LYS A 13 11.89 4.45 5.93
N LYS A 14 12.50 5.64 5.93
CA LYS A 14 13.48 6.02 6.96
C LYS A 14 12.84 6.24 8.33
N THR A 15 11.62 6.76 8.39
CA THR A 15 11.01 7.20 9.65
C THR A 15 10.12 6.16 10.31
N ILE A 16 9.36 5.39 9.52
CA ILE A 16 8.31 4.51 10.05
C ILE A 16 8.60 3.04 9.76
N LEU A 17 8.91 2.71 8.51
CA LEU A 17 8.87 1.32 8.05
C LEU A 17 10.22 0.59 8.14
N GLY A 18 11.33 1.32 8.24
CA GLY A 18 12.68 0.78 8.34
C GLY A 18 13.04 -0.18 7.21
N GLU A 19 13.73 -1.26 7.56
CA GLU A 19 14.13 -2.33 6.63
C GLU A 19 12.91 -3.06 6.03
N SER A 20 11.83 -3.18 6.80
CA SER A 20 10.61 -3.87 6.38
C SER A 20 9.76 -3.12 5.32
N ALA A 21 10.16 -1.90 4.93
CA ALA A 21 9.44 -1.07 3.97
C ALA A 21 9.24 -1.74 2.60
N LEU A 22 10.18 -2.59 2.17
CA LEU A 22 10.17 -3.24 0.86
C LEU A 22 9.74 -4.71 0.91
N GLU A 23 9.55 -5.27 2.10
CA GLU A 23 9.22 -6.69 2.30
C GLU A 23 7.75 -7.01 2.04
N MET A 24 6.87 -6.01 2.14
CA MET A 24 5.43 -6.19 2.01
C MET A 24 4.71 -4.90 1.61
N PHE A 25 3.45 -5.04 1.20
CA PHE A 25 2.54 -3.92 1.05
C PHE A 25 2.23 -3.30 2.42
N TRP A 26 2.06 -1.97 2.47
CA TRP A 26 1.73 -1.23 3.68
C TRP A 26 0.48 -0.36 3.47
N LEU A 27 -0.46 -0.47 4.41
CA LEU A 27 -1.55 0.49 4.59
C LEU A 27 -1.28 1.25 5.89
N ILE A 28 -1.25 2.57 5.81
CA ILE A 28 -0.91 3.41 6.95
C ILE A 28 -2.06 4.36 7.20
N ASP A 29 -2.57 4.36 8.44
CA ASP A 29 -3.51 5.36 8.94
C ASP A 29 -2.84 6.25 10.00
N GLU A 30 -3.62 7.08 10.69
CA GLU A 30 -3.11 8.03 11.68
C GLU A 30 -2.45 7.37 12.91
N LYS A 31 -2.76 6.11 13.19
CA LYS A 31 -2.38 5.42 14.44
C LYS A 31 -1.49 4.22 14.20
N THR A 32 -1.62 3.57 13.04
CA THR A 32 -0.99 2.28 12.79
C THR A 32 -0.59 2.13 11.33
N ALA A 33 0.62 1.62 11.12
CA ALA A 33 1.06 1.07 9.84
C ALA A 33 0.83 -0.46 9.83
N TYR A 34 -0.06 -0.92 8.95
CA TYR A 34 -0.39 -2.32 8.74
C TYR A 34 0.34 -2.87 7.52
N GLY A 35 1.12 -3.94 7.70
CA GLY A 35 1.92 -4.59 6.66
C GLY A 35 1.37 -5.97 6.27
N GLY A 36 1.35 -6.26 4.96
CA GLY A 36 0.93 -7.55 4.41
C GLY A 36 -0.51 -7.92 4.82
N ARG A 37 -0.69 -9.13 5.37
CA ARG A 37 -2.01 -9.64 5.78
C ARG A 37 -2.72 -8.77 6.81
N ALA A 38 -1.97 -8.09 7.68
CA ALA A 38 -2.54 -7.21 8.70
C ALA A 38 -3.31 -6.03 8.09
N ALA A 39 -3.01 -5.65 6.85
CA ALA A 39 -3.67 -4.57 6.13
C ALA A 39 -5.00 -4.99 5.48
N LEU A 40 -5.29 -6.30 5.32
CA LEU A 40 -6.47 -6.76 4.58
C LEU A 40 -7.79 -6.29 5.21
N LEU A 41 -7.94 -6.46 6.52
CA LEU A 41 -9.16 -6.05 7.22
C LEU A 41 -9.32 -4.51 7.24
N PRO A 42 -8.30 -3.71 7.61
CA PRO A 42 -8.35 -2.26 7.47
C PRO A 42 -8.65 -1.78 6.04
N LEU A 43 -8.05 -2.41 5.03
CA LEU A 43 -8.28 -2.08 3.62
C LEU A 43 -9.72 -2.36 3.21
N LEU A 44 -10.25 -3.54 3.56
CA LEU A 44 -11.63 -3.90 3.26
C LEU A 44 -12.61 -2.94 3.95
N ARG A 45 -12.35 -2.59 5.22
CA ARG A 45 -13.12 -1.58 5.94
C ARG A 45 -13.10 -0.25 5.21
N ALA A 46 -11.92 0.25 4.82
CA ALA A 46 -11.79 1.50 4.08
C ALA A 46 -12.56 1.48 2.74
N ILE A 47 -12.54 0.37 2.00
CA ILE A 47 -13.30 0.22 0.75
C ILE A 47 -14.81 0.26 1.00
N ILE A 48 -15.28 -0.39 2.07
CA ILE A 48 -16.72 -0.42 2.40
C ILE A 48 -17.19 0.93 2.93
N THR A 49 -16.43 1.58 3.82
CA THR A 49 -16.82 2.86 4.44
C THR A 49 -16.77 4.03 3.44
N THR A 50 -15.87 3.99 2.46
CA THR A 50 -15.82 5.01 1.39
C THR A 50 -16.98 4.92 0.40
N LYS A 51 -17.77 3.84 0.40
CA LYS A 51 -18.94 3.68 -0.47
C LYS A 51 -20.12 4.60 -0.10
N GLY A 52 -20.10 5.24 1.08
CA GLY A 52 -21.17 6.12 1.56
C GLY A 52 -20.93 7.64 1.41
N GLY A 53 -19.71 8.09 1.12
CA GLY A 53 -19.37 9.51 0.95
C GLY A 53 -18.78 9.74 -0.43
N ASN A 54 -19.18 10.82 -1.11
CA ASN A 54 -18.70 11.23 -2.44
C ASN A 54 -17.22 10.87 -2.64
N SER A 55 -16.98 9.75 -3.35
CA SER A 55 -15.62 9.37 -3.73
C SER A 55 -15.18 10.41 -4.75
N ASN A 56 -14.41 11.41 -4.29
CA ASN A 56 -13.58 12.18 -5.18
C ASN A 56 -12.74 11.15 -5.92
N LYS A 57 -13.13 10.86 -7.16
CA LYS A 57 -12.38 10.03 -8.08
C LYS A 57 -11.04 10.74 -8.24
N ILE A 58 -10.07 10.40 -7.40
CA ILE A 58 -8.68 10.76 -7.63
C ILE A 58 -8.42 10.18 -9.02
N LYS A 59 -8.30 11.05 -10.02
CA LYS A 59 -7.87 10.66 -11.36
C LYS A 59 -6.49 10.06 -11.18
N MET A 60 -6.42 8.74 -11.00
CA MET A 60 -5.18 8.01 -11.14
C MET A 60 -4.77 8.24 -12.59
N ASN A 61 -3.70 9.00 -12.78
CA ASN A 61 -3.10 9.14 -14.09
C ASN A 61 -2.61 7.75 -14.48
N GLU A 62 -3.35 7.06 -15.36
CA GLU A 62 -3.12 5.66 -15.76
C GLU A 62 -1.86 5.47 -16.61
N LYS A 63 -1.03 6.51 -16.75
CA LYS A 63 0.26 6.40 -17.44
C LYS A 63 1.32 5.87 -16.48
N CYS A 64 1.31 4.55 -16.30
CA CYS A 64 2.51 3.83 -15.93
C CYS A 64 3.43 3.84 -17.17
N GLU A 65 4.41 4.74 -17.19
CA GLU A 65 5.37 4.90 -18.31
C GLU A 65 6.32 3.70 -18.45
N HIS A 66 6.44 2.88 -17.40
CA HIS A 66 7.16 1.62 -17.44
C HIS A 66 6.20 0.48 -17.77
N GLU A 67 6.54 -0.33 -18.77
CA GLU A 67 5.85 -1.58 -19.12
C GLU A 67 5.88 -2.62 -17.99
N CYS A 68 5.16 -2.39 -16.89
CA CYS A 68 4.98 -3.38 -15.81
C CYS A 68 3.96 -4.48 -16.17
N LYS A 69 3.81 -4.80 -17.47
CA LYS A 69 2.69 -5.55 -18.06
C LYS A 69 2.97 -7.05 -18.20
N THR A 70 3.38 -7.71 -17.12
CA THR A 70 3.29 -9.19 -17.08
C THR A 70 2.32 -9.60 -15.99
N VAL A 71 1.34 -10.45 -16.33
CA VAL A 71 0.36 -11.00 -15.38
C VAL A 71 1.06 -11.62 -14.16
N LYS A 72 2.23 -12.24 -14.39
CA LYS A 72 3.11 -12.78 -13.33
C LYS A 72 3.59 -11.70 -12.35
N ALA A 73 4.00 -10.53 -12.85
CA ALA A 73 4.48 -9.43 -12.02
C ALA A 73 3.35 -8.77 -11.22
N VAL A 74 2.14 -8.73 -11.77
CA VAL A 74 0.93 -8.34 -11.04
C VAL A 74 0.64 -9.36 -9.94
N PHE A 75 0.64 -10.65 -10.26
CA PHE A 75 0.33 -11.72 -9.31
C PHE A 75 1.34 -11.80 -8.16
N ILE A 76 2.64 -11.66 -8.41
CA ILE A 76 3.67 -11.63 -7.36
C ILE A 76 3.44 -10.44 -6.41
N ARG A 77 3.11 -9.26 -6.96
CA ARG A 77 2.81 -8.07 -6.15
C ARG A 77 1.50 -8.19 -5.38
N SER A 78 0.50 -8.86 -5.94
CA SER A 78 -0.76 -9.13 -5.25
C SER A 78 -0.59 -10.22 -4.17
N ALA A 79 0.23 -11.23 -4.43
CA ALA A 79 0.52 -12.29 -3.47
C ALA A 79 1.23 -11.75 -2.21
N SER A 80 1.98 -10.65 -2.32
CA SER A 80 2.61 -10.02 -1.15
C SER A 80 1.63 -9.38 -0.17
N LEU A 81 0.36 -9.16 -0.55
CA LEU A 81 -0.71 -8.82 0.40
C LEU A 81 -1.04 -9.99 1.33
N PHE A 82 -0.87 -11.22 0.83
CA PHE A 82 -1.16 -12.44 1.56
C PHE A 82 0.09 -13.05 2.23
N SER A 83 1.28 -12.57 1.89
CA SER A 83 2.53 -12.93 2.58
C SER A 83 2.92 -11.88 3.60
N ASN A 84 3.66 -12.31 4.62
CA ASN A 84 4.11 -11.49 5.73
C ASN A 84 2.96 -10.80 6.51
N SER A 85 3.24 -10.34 7.71
CA SER A 85 2.24 -9.65 8.54
C SER A 85 2.97 -8.82 9.58
N LYS A 86 2.74 -7.51 9.58
CA LYS A 86 3.33 -6.60 10.55
C LYS A 86 2.36 -5.51 10.95
N LYS A 87 2.48 -5.01 12.17
CA LYS A 87 1.78 -3.82 12.66
C LYS A 87 2.80 -2.97 13.40
N ILE A 88 2.76 -1.66 13.15
CA ILE A 88 3.59 -0.68 13.83
C ILE A 88 2.65 0.41 14.32
N ASP A 89 2.63 0.62 15.63
CA ASP A 89 1.91 1.76 16.22
C ASP A 89 2.78 3.02 16.03
N LEU A 90 2.14 4.13 15.64
CA LEU A 90 2.78 5.37 15.20
C LEU A 90 2.76 6.47 16.27
#